data_AF-A0A7Y9AUB8-F1
#
_entry.id   AF-A0A7Y9AUB8-F1
#
_cell.length_a   1.000
_cell.length_b   1.000
_cell.length_c   1.000
_cell.angle_alpha   90.00
_cell.angle_beta   90.00
_cell.angle_gamma   90.00
#
_symmetry.space_group_name_H-M   'P 1'
#
loop_
_entity.id
_entity.type
_entity.pdbx_description
1 polymer ?
#
loop_
_entity_poly.entity_id
_entity_poly.type
_entity_poly.pdbx_seq_one_letter_code
_entity_poly.pdbx_strand_id
1 'polypeptide(L)' 'MPDPAGGDPGPGNGFTAEERRLLRALREGRSAVAAAGELGTGVAEVAQRLARLRARLGVGSTLELLERFAAQPD' A
#
# COMPACT_ATOMS: atom_id res chain seq x y z
N MET A 1 26.18 -1.17 1.61
CA MET A 1 25.15 -2.17 1.96
C MET A 1 23.81 -1.46 1.90
N PRO A 2 22.81 -1.93 1.13
CA PRO A 2 21.49 -1.29 1.11
C PRO A 2 20.80 -1.51 2.47
N ASP A 3 20.20 -0.44 3.00
CA ASP A 3 19.41 -0.39 4.23
C ASP A 3 18.41 -1.56 4.32
N PRO A 4 18.29 -2.23 5.48
CA PRO A 4 17.12 -3.05 5.77
C PRO A 4 15.96 -2.09 6.04
N ALA A 5 15.29 -1.63 4.99
CA ALA A 5 13.93 -1.11 5.10
C ALA A 5 12.98 -2.28 5.46
N GLY A 6 13.23 -2.90 6.60
CA GLY A 6 12.25 -3.62 7.37
C GLY A 6 11.29 -2.56 7.88
N GLY A 7 10.30 -2.24 7.06
CA GLY A 7 9.12 -1.50 7.50
C GLY A 7 8.48 -2.34 8.60
N ASP A 8 8.83 -2.03 9.84
CA ASP A 8 8.26 -2.63 11.04
C ASP A 8 6.73 -2.57 10.89
N PRO A 9 6.02 -3.71 10.79
CA PRO A 9 4.57 -3.69 10.78
C PRO A 9 4.15 -3.25 12.18
N GLY A 10 3.92 -1.95 12.33
CA GLY A 10 3.49 -1.37 13.60
C GLY A 10 2.37 -2.20 14.22
N PRO A 11 2.32 -2.32 15.56
CA PRO A 11 1.45 -3.26 16.24
C PRO A 11 -0.01 -2.91 15.96
N GLY A 12 -0.71 -3.72 15.16
CA GLY A 12 -2.17 -3.66 15.05
C GLY A 12 -2.79 -4.09 13.73
N ASN A 13 -2.36 -3.55 12.58
CA ASN A 13 -3.31 -3.39 11.46
C ASN A 13 -2.95 -4.09 10.13
N GLY A 14 -1.94 -4.96 10.10
CA GLY A 14 -1.61 -5.76 8.91
C GLY A 14 -1.02 -4.99 7.71
N PHE A 15 -0.81 -3.68 7.85
CA PHE A 15 -0.21 -2.78 6.84
C PHE A 15 1.01 -2.03 7.42
N THR A 16 2.07 -1.88 6.63
CA THR A 16 3.23 -1.04 6.98
C THR A 16 2.93 0.45 6.76
N ALA A 17 3.76 1.33 7.32
CA ALA A 17 3.63 2.77 7.12
C ALA A 17 3.68 3.19 5.64
N GLU A 18 4.52 2.54 4.83
CA GLU A 18 4.60 2.75 3.38
C GLU A 18 3.32 2.28 2.67
N GLU A 19 2.81 1.10 3.03
CA GLU A 19 1.56 0.55 2.45
C GLU A 19 0.37 1.45 2.77
N ARG A 20 0.27 1.96 4.00
CA ARG A 20 -0.73 2.95 4.41
C ARG A 20 -0.65 4.22 3.57
N ARG A 21 0.56 4.75 3.33
CA ARG A 21 0.76 5.94 2.48
C ARG A 21 0.30 5.68 1.04
N LEU A 22 0.66 4.53 0.48
CA LEU A 22 0.24 4.10 -0.86
C LEU A 22 -1.29 4.02 -0.96
N LEU A 23 -1.93 3.33 -0.02
CA LEU A 23 -3.39 3.15 0.01
C LEU A 23 -4.13 4.47 0.23
N ARG A 24 -3.57 5.36 1.05
CA ARG A 24 -4.11 6.71 1.26
C ARG A 24 -4.07 7.53 -0.04
N ALA A 25 -2.94 7.54 -0.75
CA ALA A 25 -2.81 8.22 -2.03
C ALA A 25 -3.82 7.69 -3.07
N LEU A 26 -4.00 6.36 -3.14
CA LEU A 26 -4.98 5.73 -4.03
C LEU A 26 -6.44 6.06 -3.64
N ARG A 27 -6.75 6.12 -2.34
CA ARG A 27 -8.09 6.47 -1.82
C ARG A 27 -8.47 7.91 -2.11
N GLU A 28 -7.51 8.84 -2.10
CA GLU A 28 -7.72 10.25 -2.46
C GLU A 28 -8.01 10.45 -3.96
N GLY A 29 -8.20 9.37 -4.73
CA GLY A 29 -8.47 9.44 -6.17
C GLY A 29 -7.23 9.71 -7.00
N ARG A 30 -6.02 9.64 -6.41
CA ARG A 30 -4.80 9.79 -7.17
C ARG A 30 -4.55 8.52 -7.97
N SER A 31 -4.37 8.67 -9.27
CA SER A 31 -3.98 7.59 -10.17
C SER A 31 -2.69 6.91 -9.65
N ALA A 32 -2.49 5.62 -9.98
CA ALA A 32 -1.28 4.89 -9.61
C ALA A 32 0.03 5.60 -9.99
N VAL A 33 0.00 6.43 -11.04
CA VAL A 33 1.08 7.32 -11.47
C VAL A 33 1.41 8.40 -10.44
N ALA A 34 0.39 9.05 -9.88
CA ALA A 34 0.58 10.08 -8.87
C ALA A 34 1.04 9.48 -7.53
N ALA A 35 0.53 8.30 -7.17
CA ALA A 35 1.03 7.55 -6.01
C ALA A 35 2.51 7.13 -6.20
N ALA A 36 2.89 6.72 -7.41
CA ALA A 36 4.28 6.41 -7.75
C ALA A 36 5.18 7.65 -7.60
N GLY A 37 4.73 8.81 -8.09
CA GLY A 37 5.42 10.09 -7.95
C GLY A 37 5.62 10.51 -6.48
N GLU A 38 4.59 10.39 -5.65
CA GLU A 38 4.65 10.70 -4.21
C GLU A 38 5.58 9.77 -3.43
N LEU A 39 5.63 8.50 -3.82
CA LEU A 39 6.48 7.49 -3.18
C LEU A 39 7.91 7.48 -3.74
N GLY A 40 8.20 8.28 -4.77
CA GLY A 40 9.50 8.27 -5.46
C GLY A 40 9.83 6.91 -6.09
N THR A 41 8.81 6.13 -6.48
CA THR A 41 8.96 4.78 -7.05
C THR A 41 8.29 4.69 -8.42
N GLY A 42 8.51 3.59 -9.14
CA GLY A 42 7.89 3.33 -10.44
C GLY A 42 6.46 2.80 -10.32
N VAL A 43 5.62 3.08 -11.33
CA VAL A 43 4.24 2.55 -11.41
C VAL A 43 4.22 1.02 -11.38
N ALA A 44 5.20 0.38 -12.01
CA ALA A 44 5.35 -1.08 -11.99
C ALA A 44 5.62 -1.63 -10.57
N GLU A 45 6.38 -0.88 -9.77
CA GLU A 45 6.66 -1.26 -8.39
C GLU A 45 5.45 -1.05 -7.49
N VAL A 46 4.68 0.04 -7.70
CA VAL A 46 3.37 0.24 -7.07
C VAL A 46 2.44 -0.94 -7.37
N ALA A 47 2.35 -1.37 -8.64
CA ALA A 47 1.52 -2.50 -9.04
C ALA A 47 1.97 -3.81 -8.38
N GLN A 48 3.28 -4.06 -8.30
CA GLN A 48 3.83 -5.22 -7.59
C GLN A 48 3.54 -5.18 -6.09
N ARG A 49 3.69 -4.03 -5.44
CA ARG A 49 3.35 -3.85 -4.02
C ARG A 49 1.87 -4.12 -3.78
N LEU A 50 0.98 -3.55 -4.60
CA LEU A 50 -0.46 -3.83 -4.54
C LEU A 50 -0.76 -5.31 -4.78
N ALA A 51 -0.06 -5.99 -5.69
CA ALA A 51 -0.24 -7.43 -5.90
C ALA A 51 0.15 -8.25 -4.67
N ARG A 52 1.29 -7.96 -4.06
CA ARG A 52 1.73 -8.61 -2.82
C ARG A 52 0.76 -8.34 -1.67
N LEU A 53 0.28 -7.10 -1.55
CA LEU A 53 -0.69 -6.72 -0.52
C LEU A 53 -2.01 -7.47 -0.67
N ARG A 54 -2.50 -7.58 -1.91
CA ARG A 54 -3.70 -8.35 -2.23
C ARG A 54 -3.54 -9.83 -1.88
N ALA A 55 -2.42 -10.43 -2.28
CA ALA A 55 -2.12 -11.83 -1.96
C ALA A 55 -2.00 -12.08 -0.45
N ARG A 56 -1.33 -11.18 0.28
CA ARG A 56 -1.13 -11.28 1.73
C ARG A 56 -2.44 -11.16 2.52
N LEU A 57 -3.37 -10.34 2.03
CA LEU A 57 -4.66 -10.10 2.69
C LEU A 57 -5.79 -11.00 2.14
N GLY A 58 -5.51 -11.79 1.12
CA GLY A 58 -6.49 -12.65 0.46
C GLY A 58 -7.60 -11.89 -0.25
N VAL A 59 -7.33 -10.68 -0.74
CA VAL A 59 -8.33 -9.83 -1.42
C VAL A 59 -8.19 -9.92 -2.95
N GLY A 60 -9.31 -9.93 -3.66
CA GLY A 60 -9.32 -10.10 -5.12
C GLY A 60 -9.04 -8.81 -5.91
N SER A 61 -9.35 -7.66 -5.31
CA SER A 61 -9.38 -6.37 -6.00
C SER A 61 -8.72 -5.26 -5.21
N THR A 62 -8.20 -4.24 -5.91
CA THR A 62 -7.70 -3.01 -5.28
C THR A 62 -8.81 -2.26 -4.54
N LEU A 63 -10.07 -2.35 -5.00
CA LEU A 63 -11.21 -1.78 -4.29
C LEU A 63 -11.39 -2.43 -2.90
N GLU A 64 -11.44 -3.75 -2.86
CA GLU A 64 -11.57 -4.54 -1.62
C GLU A 64 -10.38 -4.29 -0.66
N LEU A 65 -9.19 -4.09 -1.21
CA LEU A 65 -7.99 -3.67 -0.47
C LEU A 65 -8.18 -2.29 0.19
N LEU A 66 -8.76 -1.33 -0.53
CA LEU A 66 -9.07 0.02 -0.03
C LEU A 66 -10.21 0.01 0.98
N GLU A 67 -11.21 -0.85 0.81
CA GLU A 67 -12.30 -1.04 1.78
C GLU A 67 -11.78 -1.65 3.08
N ARG A 68 -10.94 -2.70 3.01
CA ARG A 68 -10.22 -3.26 4.16
C ARG A 68 -9.37 -2.22 4.87
N PHE A 69 -8.69 -1.35 4.12
CA PHE A 69 -7.92 -0.26 4.68
C PHE A 69 -8.81 0.80 5.35
N ALA A 70 -9.95 1.15 4.74
CA ALA A 70 -10.91 2.09 5.29
C ALA A 70 -11.64 1.57 6.53
N ALA A 71 -11.82 0.26 6.63
CA ALA A 71 -12.44 -0.42 7.77
C ALA A 71 -11.53 -0.51 9.00
N GLN A 72 -10.23 -0.21 8.86
CA GLN A 72 -9.30 -0.18 9.98
C GLN A 72 -9.14 1.26 10.51
N PRO A 73 -9.57 1.56 11.75
CA PRO A 73 -9.35 2.87 12.36
C PRO A 73 -7.84 3.09 12.57
N ASP A 74 -7.41 4.34 12.33
CA ASP A 74 -6.01 4.80 12.48
C ASP A 74 -5.56 4.82 13.94
#